data_AF-A0A182WG23-F1
#
_entry.id   AF-A0A182WG23-F1
#
_cell.length_a   1.000
_cell.length_b   1.000
_cell.length_c   1.000
_cell.angle_alpha   90.00
_cell.angle_beta   90.00
_cell.angle_gamma   90.00
#
_symmetry.space_group_name_H-M   'P 1'
#
loop_
_entity.id
_entity.type
_entity.pdbx_description
1 polymer ?
#
loop_
_entity_poly.entity_id
_entity_poly.type
_entity_poly.pdbx_seq_one_letter_code
_entity_poly.pdbx_strand_id
1 'polypeptide(L)'
;MAVRYQHGKKRFFVERYLCTYTHLHVCVIINGLPCCPPAASRRVDDLFEDLRDGHNLLSLLEVLSGEHLPREKGKMRFHMLQNAQMALDFLRYKKIKLVNIRAEDIVDGNPKLTLGLIWTIILHFQVKNSAIN
;
A
#
# COMPACT_ATOMS: atom_id res chain seq x y z
N MET A 1 10.53 -3.36 -29.56
CA MET A 1 11.10 -4.06 -28.38
C MET A 1 9.99 -4.32 -27.37
N ALA A 2 9.34 -5.49 -27.43
CA ALA A 2 8.39 -5.92 -26.42
C ALA A 2 9.17 -6.58 -25.29
N VAL A 3 9.26 -5.90 -24.14
CA VAL A 3 9.86 -6.48 -22.93
C VAL A 3 8.93 -7.62 -22.49
N ARG A 4 9.31 -8.86 -22.79
CA ARG A 4 8.64 -10.06 -22.26
C ARG A 4 8.77 -10.02 -20.73
N TYR A 5 7.66 -9.66 -20.10
CA TYR A 5 7.54 -9.45 -18.65
C TYR A 5 7.46 -10.80 -17.95
N GLN A 6 8.50 -11.17 -17.22
CA GLN A 6 8.55 -12.39 -16.39
C GLN A 6 7.69 -12.18 -15.13
N HIS A 7 6.45 -12.68 -15.19
CA HIS A 7 5.38 -12.47 -14.20
C HIS A 7 5.66 -13.08 -12.80
N GLY A 8 6.52 -14.12 -12.71
CA GLY A 8 6.71 -14.89 -11.47
C GLY A 8 7.64 -14.25 -10.41
N LYS A 9 8.75 -13.60 -10.81
CA LYS A 9 9.78 -13.17 -9.83
C LYS A 9 9.39 -11.91 -9.04
N LYS A 10 8.67 -10.97 -9.66
CA LYS A 10 8.21 -9.74 -8.99
C LYS A 10 7.13 -10.02 -7.95
N ARG A 11 6.21 -10.94 -8.26
CA ARG A 11 5.16 -11.39 -7.33
C ARG A 11 5.76 -11.98 -6.05
N PHE A 12 6.70 -12.91 -6.17
CA PHE A 12 7.39 -13.50 -5.01
C PHE A 12 8.17 -12.48 -4.16
N PHE A 13 8.82 -11.50 -4.79
CA PHE A 13 9.51 -10.43 -4.06
C PHE A 13 8.53 -9.53 -3.32
N VAL A 14 7.46 -9.10 -3.99
CA VAL A 14 6.40 -8.26 -3.42
C VAL A 14 5.67 -8.99 -2.29
N GLU A 15 5.30 -10.26 -2.46
CA GLU A 15 4.68 -11.08 -1.41
C GLU A 15 5.62 -11.29 -0.21
N ARG A 16 6.92 -11.50 -0.41
CA ARG A 16 7.87 -11.64 0.69
C ARG A 16 8.09 -10.34 1.46
N TYR A 17 8.12 -9.19 0.78
CA TYR A 17 8.23 -7.88 1.44
C TYR A 17 6.92 -7.44 2.10
N LEU A 18 5.78 -7.58 1.41
CA LEU A 18 4.47 -7.33 2.02
C LEU A 18 4.29 -8.24 3.20
N CYS A 19 4.55 -9.54 3.10
CA CYS A 19 4.51 -10.44 4.25
C CYS A 19 5.47 -9.96 5.34
N THR A 20 6.71 -9.55 5.04
CA THR A 20 7.59 -9.00 6.09
C THR A 20 7.01 -7.74 6.74
N TYR A 21 6.38 -6.82 6.00
CA TYR A 21 5.82 -5.56 6.50
C TYR A 21 4.39 -5.66 7.06
N THR A 22 3.60 -6.66 6.67
CA THR A 22 2.27 -6.98 7.22
C THR A 22 2.37 -7.94 8.40
N HIS A 23 3.47 -8.71 8.48
CA HIS A 23 3.74 -9.70 9.54
C HIS A 23 4.70 -9.14 10.62
N LEU A 24 5.48 -8.09 10.34
CA LEU A 24 6.01 -7.20 11.40
C LEU A 24 4.90 -6.24 11.85
N HIS A 25 4.33 -6.53 13.01
CA HIS A 25 3.70 -5.54 13.88
C HIS A 25 2.54 -4.71 13.28
N VAL A 26 1.37 -5.33 13.16
CA VAL A 26 0.12 -4.56 13.35
C VAL A 26 -0.11 -4.42 14.85
N CYS A 27 0.45 -3.37 15.46
CA CYS A 27 -0.12 -2.61 16.59
C CYS A 27 0.94 -1.58 17.02
N VAL A 28 0.96 -0.40 16.39
CA VAL A 28 1.58 0.77 17.03
C VAL A 28 0.49 1.38 17.91
N ILE A 29 0.69 1.34 19.22
CA ILE A 29 -0.14 2.09 20.16
C ILE A 29 0.10 3.58 19.87
N ILE A 30 -0.91 4.28 19.34
CA ILE A 30 -0.92 5.73 19.31
C ILE A 30 -1.85 6.17 20.44
N ASN A 31 -1.31 6.87 21.44
CA ASN A 31 -2.07 7.43 22.58
C ASN A 31 -2.84 6.39 23.43
N GLY A 32 -2.27 5.19 23.63
CA GLY A 32 -2.86 4.18 24.52
C GLY A 32 -4.09 3.45 23.97
N LEU A 33 -4.47 3.67 22.70
CA LEU A 33 -5.60 3.01 22.06
C LEU A 33 -5.15 2.13 20.89
N PRO A 34 -5.64 0.88 20.74
CA PRO A 34 -5.42 0.10 19.54
C PRO A 34 -6.07 0.79 18.34
N CYS A 35 -5.26 1.15 17.34
CA CYS A 35 -5.70 1.81 16.10
C CYS A 35 -6.63 0.93 15.24
N CYS A 36 -6.76 -0.36 15.56
CA CYS A 36 -7.62 -1.31 14.87
C CYS A 36 -8.25 -2.30 15.86
N PRO A 37 -9.52 -2.73 15.68
CA PRO A 37 -10.07 -3.86 16.41
C PRO A 37 -9.25 -5.15 16.11
N PRO A 38 -9.14 -6.10 17.06
CA PRO A 38 -8.24 -7.27 16.98
C PRO A 38 -8.48 -8.23 15.79
N ALA A 39 -9.52 -8.00 14.97
CA ALA A 39 -9.73 -8.69 13.70
C ALA A 39 -8.82 -8.17 12.57
N ALA A 40 -8.06 -7.08 12.78
CA ALA A 40 -7.20 -6.47 11.76
C ALA A 40 -5.81 -7.10 11.67
N SER A 41 -5.70 -8.43 11.76
CA SER A 41 -4.60 -9.14 11.13
C SER A 41 -4.79 -9.01 9.62
N ARG A 42 -4.36 -7.86 9.07
CA ARG A 42 -4.55 -7.56 7.66
C ARG A 42 -3.51 -8.32 6.86
N ARG A 43 -3.83 -9.58 6.60
CA ARG A 43 -3.12 -10.43 5.67
C ARG A 43 -3.55 -10.03 4.26
N VAL A 44 -2.56 -9.84 3.38
CA VAL A 44 -2.79 -9.69 1.94
C VAL A 44 -2.52 -11.06 1.32
N ASP A 45 -3.59 -11.74 0.91
CA ASP A 45 -3.55 -13.03 0.24
C ASP A 45 -3.56 -12.87 -1.28
N ASP A 46 -4.37 -11.94 -1.79
CA ASP A 46 -4.35 -11.51 -3.20
C ASP A 46 -4.18 -9.99 -3.29
N LEU A 47 -3.00 -9.57 -3.75
CA LEU A 47 -2.64 -8.17 -3.91
C LEU A 47 -3.64 -7.36 -4.76
N PHE A 48 -4.26 -7.99 -5.76
CA PHE A 48 -5.13 -7.29 -6.71
C PHE A 48 -6.54 -7.10 -6.18
N GLU A 49 -6.95 -7.90 -5.20
CA GLU A 49 -8.25 -7.80 -4.53
C GLU A 49 -8.13 -7.04 -3.20
N ASP A 50 -7.14 -7.39 -2.37
CA ASP A 50 -7.02 -6.91 -1.01
C ASP A 50 -6.57 -5.44 -0.90
N LEU A 51 -6.08 -4.84 -1.98
CA LEU A 51 -5.73 -3.42 -2.01
C LEU A 51 -6.86 -2.51 -2.51
N ARG A 52 -7.94 -3.09 -3.06
CA ARG A 52 -8.96 -2.34 -3.80
C ARG A 52 -9.74 -1.37 -2.92
N ASP A 53 -9.92 -1.69 -1.65
CA ASP A 53 -10.63 -0.81 -0.70
C ASP A 53 -9.78 0.37 -0.17
N GLY A 54 -8.49 0.38 -0.51
CA GLY A 54 -7.51 1.38 -0.08
C GLY A 54 -7.06 1.28 1.38
N HIS A 55 -7.69 0.44 2.22
CA HIS A 55 -7.35 0.35 3.63
C HIS A 55 -5.97 -0.24 3.87
N ASN A 56 -5.62 -1.30 3.14
CA ASN A 56 -4.31 -1.94 3.22
C ASN A 56 -3.20 -1.03 2.70
N LEU A 57 -3.45 -0.25 1.64
CA LEU A 57 -2.51 0.77 1.16
C LEU A 57 -2.23 1.83 2.22
N LEU A 58 -3.29 2.39 2.82
CA LEU A 58 -3.13 3.38 3.89
C LEU A 58 -2.36 2.80 5.08
N SER A 59 -2.64 1.55 5.50
CA SER A 59 -1.89 0.90 6.58
C SER A 59 -0.42 0.71 6.27
N LEU A 60 -0.10 0.27 5.05
CA LEU A 60 1.28 0.13 4.60
C LEU A 60 2.03 1.47 4.69
N LEU A 61 1.38 2.56 4.25
CA LEU A 61 1.98 3.89 4.27
C LEU A 61 2.18 4.42 5.70
N GLU A 62 1.23 4.18 6.61
CA GLU A 62 1.37 4.52 8.02
C GLU A 62 2.57 3.79 8.65
N VAL A 63 2.71 2.48 8.41
CA VAL A 63 3.84 1.69 8.93
C VAL A 63 5.18 2.17 8.37
N LEU A 64 5.24 2.46 7.07
CA LEU A 64 6.48 2.89 6.41
C LEU A 64 6.89 4.32 6.77
N SER A 65 5.93 5.20 7.06
CA SER A 65 6.19 6.62 7.35
C SER A 65 6.19 6.98 8.83
N GLY A 66 5.53 6.18 9.68
CA GLY A 66 5.26 6.51 11.07
C GLY A 66 4.16 7.57 11.27
N GLU A 67 3.48 7.99 10.21
CA GLU A 67 2.43 9.03 10.25
C GLU A 67 1.04 8.40 10.19
N HIS A 68 0.07 8.96 10.91
CA HIS A 68 -1.32 8.50 10.89
C HIS A 68 -2.09 9.11 9.71
N LEU A 69 -2.85 8.29 8.99
CA LEU A 69 -3.61 8.72 7.81
C LEU A 69 -5.13 8.67 8.03
N PRO A 70 -5.89 9.62 7.48
CA PRO A 70 -7.35 9.59 7.52
C PRO A 70 -7.92 8.42 6.69
N ARG A 71 -9.09 7.92 7.10
CA ARG A 71 -9.76 6.75 6.50
C ARG A 71 -11.27 6.96 6.46
N GLU A 72 -11.86 6.75 5.30
CA GLU A 72 -13.31 6.66 5.11
C GLU A 72 -13.81 5.29 5.55
N LYS A 73 -14.90 5.25 6.32
CA LYS A 73 -15.39 4.03 7.02
C LYS A 73 -16.51 3.27 6.29
N GLY A 74 -16.77 3.59 5.03
CA GLY A 74 -17.84 2.93 4.26
C GLY A 74 -17.33 1.94 3.22
N LYS A 75 -18.23 1.06 2.75
CA LYS A 75 -17.92 -0.05 1.84
C LYS A 75 -18.27 0.20 0.38
N MET A 76 -18.94 1.32 0.10
CA MET A 76 -19.29 1.68 -1.28
C MET A 76 -18.04 2.04 -2.08
N ARG A 77 -18.10 1.83 -3.40
CA ARG A 77 -17.01 2.16 -4.32
C ARG A 77 -16.49 3.59 -4.16
N PHE A 78 -17.38 4.55 -3.89
CA PHE A 78 -17.00 5.93 -3.61
C PHE A 78 -16.01 6.05 -2.44
N HIS A 79 -16.23 5.33 -1.34
CA HIS A 79 -15.33 5.32 -0.19
C HIS A 79 -14.01 4.62 -0.49
N MET A 80 -14.04 3.53 -1.27
CA MET A 80 -12.84 2.84 -1.75
C MET A 80 -11.97 3.79 -2.59
N LEU A 81 -12.60 4.55 -3.50
CA LEU A 81 -11.92 5.55 -4.32
C LEU A 81 -11.31 6.65 -3.45
N GLN A 82 -12.03 7.15 -2.44
CA GLN A 82 -11.49 8.14 -1.51
C GLN A 82 -10.29 7.61 -0.72
N ASN A 83 -10.37 6.39 -0.18
CA ASN A 83 -9.26 5.76 0.54
C ASN A 83 -8.03 5.55 -0.36
N ALA A 84 -8.23 5.03 -1.58
CA ALA A 84 -7.15 4.88 -2.54
C ALA A 84 -6.55 6.25 -2.94
N GLN A 85 -7.39 7.25 -3.18
CA GLN A 85 -6.96 8.60 -3.53
C GLN A 85 -6.12 9.24 -2.41
N MET A 86 -6.55 9.11 -1.15
CA MET A 86 -5.79 9.60 0.01
C MET A 86 -4.39 8.97 0.08
N ALA A 87 -4.26 7.67 -0.21
CA ALA A 87 -2.97 7.01 -0.28
C ALA A 87 -2.08 7.59 -1.39
N LEU A 88 -2.63 7.82 -2.59
CA LEU A 88 -1.90 8.41 -3.71
C LEU A 88 -1.48 9.86 -3.43
N ASP A 89 -2.35 10.65 -2.79
CA ASP A 89 -2.05 12.03 -2.44
C ASP A 89 -0.98 12.14 -1.35
N PHE A 90 -0.99 11.23 -0.38
CA PHE A 90 0.10 11.11 0.60
C PHE A 90 1.45 10.85 -0.08
N LEU A 91 1.49 9.94 -1.05
CA LEU A 91 2.72 9.65 -1.81
C LEU A 91 3.21 10.88 -2.57
N ARG A 92 2.29 11.62 -3.23
CA ARG A 92 2.62 12.89 -3.91
C ARG A 92 3.14 13.94 -2.93
N TYR A 93 2.54 14.04 -1.75
CA TYR A 93 2.99 14.92 -0.67
C TYR A 93 4.43 14.59 -0.23
N LYS A 94 4.77 13.30 -0.11
CA LYS A 94 6.14 12.80 0.13
C LYS A 94 7.09 12.92 -1.07
N LYS A 95 6.69 13.64 -2.12
CA LYS A 95 7.43 13.89 -3.37
C LYS A 95 7.75 12.63 -4.17
N ILE A 96 6.93 11.58 -4.02
CA ILE A 96 7.03 10.35 -4.80
C ILE A 96 6.28 10.55 -6.11
N LYS A 97 6.96 10.31 -7.23
CA LYS A 97 6.36 10.46 -8.57
C LYS A 97 5.53 9.23 -8.91
N LEU A 98 4.22 9.43 -9.07
CA LEU A 98 3.28 8.42 -9.55
C LEU A 98 3.04 8.63 -11.05
N VAL A 99 3.56 7.75 -11.90
CA VAL A 99 3.42 7.87 -13.35
C VAL A 99 2.13 7.17 -13.78
N ASN A 100 1.10 7.96 -14.10
CA ASN A 100 -0.15 7.49 -14.68
C ASN A 100 -0.87 6.40 -13.84
N ILE A 101 -0.88 6.59 -12.52
CA ILE A 101 -1.63 5.75 -11.57
C ILE A 101 -2.74 6.62 -10.97
N ARG A 102 -3.98 6.17 -11.11
CA ARG A 102 -5.16 6.81 -10.52
C ARG A 102 -5.81 5.92 -9.47
N ALA A 103 -6.72 6.49 -8.68
CA ALA A 103 -7.44 5.74 -7.65
C ALA A 103 -8.33 4.66 -8.27
N GLU A 104 -8.96 4.94 -9.42
CA GLU A 104 -9.83 3.98 -10.11
C GLU A 104 -9.06 2.71 -10.52
N ASP A 105 -7.82 2.87 -10.99
CA ASP A 105 -6.97 1.74 -11.39
C ASP A 105 -6.71 0.77 -10.23
N ILE A 106 -6.61 1.30 -9.01
CA ILE A 106 -6.41 0.51 -7.80
C ILE A 106 -7.72 -0.16 -7.36
N VAL A 107 -8.83 0.60 -7.33
CA VAL A 107 -10.15 0.09 -6.93
C VAL A 107 -10.67 -0.95 -7.93
N ASP A 108 -10.29 -0.86 -9.19
CA ASP A 108 -10.59 -1.85 -10.23
C ASP A 108 -9.62 -3.04 -10.25
N GLY A 109 -8.59 -3.03 -9.40
CA GLY A 109 -7.64 -4.12 -9.27
C GLY A 109 -6.73 -4.28 -10.50
N ASN A 110 -6.40 -3.20 -11.23
CA ASN A 110 -5.56 -3.26 -12.43
C ASN A 110 -4.18 -3.84 -12.07
N PRO A 111 -3.83 -5.07 -12.52
CA PRO A 111 -2.65 -5.75 -11.98
C PRO A 111 -1.34 -5.02 -12.28
N LYS A 112 -1.26 -4.40 -13.46
CA LYS A 112 -0.06 -3.68 -13.90
C LYS A 112 0.17 -2.41 -13.09
N LEU A 113 -0.90 -1.65 -12.85
CA LEU A 113 -0.82 -0.37 -12.15
C LEU A 113 -0.68 -0.58 -10.63
N THR A 114 -1.37 -1.56 -10.06
CA THR A 114 -1.21 -1.97 -8.66
C THR A 114 0.22 -2.42 -8.35
N LEU A 115 0.81 -3.27 -9.20
CA LEU A 115 2.23 -3.65 -9.03
C LEU A 115 3.17 -2.46 -9.19
N GLY A 116 2.90 -1.56 -10.14
CA GLY A 116 3.66 -0.34 -10.33
C GLY A 116 3.64 0.56 -9.09
N LEU A 117 2.48 0.68 -8.44
CA LEU A 117 2.32 1.43 -7.19
C LEU A 117 3.14 0.82 -6.07
N ILE A 118 2.97 -0.49 -5.80
CA ILE A 118 3.68 -1.18 -4.72
C ILE A 118 5.20 -1.14 -4.93
N TRP A 119 5.65 -1.36 -6.17
CA TRP A 119 7.06 -1.21 -6.52
C TRP A 119 7.60 0.20 -6.23
N THR A 120 6.84 1.23 -6.56
CA THR A 120 7.21 2.63 -6.29
C THR A 120 7.35 2.89 -4.80
N ILE A 121 6.42 2.35 -3.99
CA ILE A 121 6.47 2.46 -2.52
C ILE A 121 7.72 1.76 -1.97
N ILE A 122 7.96 0.50 -2.37
CA ILE A 122 9.11 -0.28 -1.91
C ILE A 122 10.43 0.43 -2.23
N LEU A 123 10.61 0.87 -3.48
CA LEU A 123 11.83 1.55 -3.90
C LEU A 123 12.13 2.80 -3.06
N HIS A 124 11.11 3.63 -2.81
CA HIS A 124 11.31 4.88 -2.08
C HIS A 124 11.73 4.66 -0.63
N PHE A 125 11.07 3.74 0.07
CA PHE A 125 11.33 3.53 1.49
C PHE A 125 12.57 2.66 1.75
N GLN A 126 12.91 1.71 0.86
CA GLN A 126 14.18 0.96 0.97
C GLN A 126 15.41 1.84 0.76
N VAL A 127 15.41 2.67 -0.28
CA VAL A 127 16.55 3.55 -0.58
C VAL A 127 16.76 4.57 0.54
N LYS A 128 15.68 5.13 1.09
CA LYS A 128 15.76 6.03 2.25
C LYS A 128 16.39 5.37 3.48
N ASN A 129 16.01 4.14 3.81
CA ASN A 129 16.60 3.44 4.94
C ASN A 129 18.09 3.11 4.72
N SER A 130 18.49 2.88 3.46
CA SER A 130 19.89 2.62 3.09
C SER A 130 20.77 3.87 3.16
N ALA A 131 20.19 5.05 2.95
CA ALA A 131 20.90 6.33 2.97
C ALA A 131 21.03 6.96 4.37
N ILE A 132 20.36 6.37 5.37
CA ILE A 132 20.35 6.85 6.77
C ILE A 132 21.22 5.96 7.69
N ASN A 133 21.86 4.91 7.15
CA ASN A 133 22.84 4.08 7.86
C ASN A 133 24.27 4.41 7.45
#